data_AF-T0Q170-F1
#
_entry.id   AF-T0Q170-F1
#
_cell.length_a   1.000
_cell.length_b   1.000
_cell.length_c   1.000
_cell.angle_alpha   90.00
_cell.angle_beta   90.00
_cell.angle_gamma   90.00
#
_symmetry.space_group_name_H-M   'P 1'
#
loop_
_entity.id
_entity.type
_entity.pdbx_description
1 polymer ?
#
loop_
_entity_poly.entity_id
_entity_poly.type
_entity_poly.pdbx_seq_one_letter_code
_entity_poly.pdbx_strand_id
1 'polypeptide(L)'
;MATTTLPSTPSATELQAIVQRITNLSSEALLGLLQIIAQCEPSWQLWQMDFVDEIQLDLEAMQPLTLQAIAMYLETLSYVA
;
A
#
# COMPACT_ATOMS: atom_id res chain seq x y z
N MET A 1 -9.95 22.45 -25.66
CA MET A 1 -10.88 21.38 -25.26
C MET A 1 -10.25 20.67 -24.07
N ALA A 2 -10.99 20.55 -22.98
CA ALA A 2 -10.48 20.13 -21.68
C ALA A 2 -10.01 18.67 -21.71
N THR A 3 -8.71 18.45 -21.51
CA THR A 3 -8.22 17.17 -20.98
C THR A 3 -8.45 17.21 -19.48
N THR A 4 -9.65 16.83 -19.06
CA THR A 4 -9.95 16.52 -17.67
C THR A 4 -9.14 15.28 -17.31
N THR A 5 -7.95 15.48 -16.75
CA THR A 5 -7.21 14.45 -16.02
C THR A 5 -8.08 14.08 -14.82
N LEU A 6 -8.89 13.04 -14.97
CA LEU A 6 -9.48 12.33 -13.85
C LEU A 6 -8.34 11.97 -12.88
N PRO A 7 -8.53 12.04 -11.55
CA PRO A 7 -7.60 11.45 -10.59
C PRO A 7 -7.60 9.95 -10.90
N SER A 8 -6.66 9.56 -11.74
CA SER A 8 -6.65 8.23 -12.34
C SER A 8 -6.29 7.30 -11.21
N THR A 9 -7.13 6.30 -10.99
CA THR A 9 -6.77 5.13 -10.19
C THR A 9 -5.32 4.75 -10.48
N PRO A 10 -4.50 4.45 -9.45
CA PRO A 10 -3.08 4.16 -9.65
C PRO A 10 -2.96 3.13 -10.77
N SER A 11 -2.14 3.46 -11.77
CA SER A 11 -2.02 2.63 -12.97
C SER A 11 -1.48 1.26 -12.55
N ALA A 12 -1.86 0.19 -13.25
CA ALA A 12 -1.41 -1.17 -12.93
C ALA A 12 0.13 -1.26 -12.77
N THR A 13 0.88 -0.44 -13.50
CA THR A 13 2.33 -0.29 -13.38
C THR A 13 2.79 0.29 -12.03
N GLU A 14 2.07 1.27 -11.49
CA GLU A 14 2.36 1.88 -10.18
C GLU A 14 2.04 0.90 -9.05
N LEU A 15 0.92 0.18 -9.15
CA LEU A 15 0.58 -0.90 -8.23
C LEU A 15 1.64 -2.00 -8.23
N GLN A 16 2.09 -2.46 -9.41
CA GLN A 16 3.18 -3.44 -9.49
C GLN A 16 4.48 -2.91 -8.88
N ALA A 17 4.83 -1.64 -9.11
CA ALA A 17 6.02 -1.05 -8.49
C ALA A 17 5.91 -1.00 -6.96
N ILE A 18 4.72 -0.73 -6.42
CA ILE A 18 4.43 -0.78 -4.98
C ILE A 18 4.60 -2.21 -4.47
N VAL A 19 4.00 -3.23 -5.11
CA VAL A 19 4.14 -4.64 -4.71
C VAL A 19 5.60 -5.09 -4.73
N GLN A 20 6.35 -4.73 -5.78
CA GLN A 20 7.77 -5.05 -5.90
C GLN A 20 8.61 -4.39 -4.80
N ARG A 21 8.24 -3.18 -4.37
CA ARG A 21 8.89 -2.52 -3.23
C ARG A 21 8.54 -3.21 -1.92
N ILE A 22 7.25 -3.50 -1.68
CA ILE A 22 6.77 -4.18 -0.47
C ILE A 22 7.46 -5.53 -0.27
N THR A 23 7.56 -6.32 -1.34
CA THR A 23 8.23 -7.64 -1.32
C THR A 23 9.73 -7.58 -1.04
N ASN A 24 10.38 -6.43 -1.28
CA ASN A 24 11.78 -6.18 -0.96
C ASN A 24 11.99 -5.42 0.36
N LEU A 25 10.92 -5.13 1.11
CA LEU A 25 11.05 -4.45 2.40
C LEU A 25 11.67 -5.37 3.47
N SER A 26 12.42 -4.75 4.38
CA SER A 26 12.81 -5.41 5.63
C SER A 26 11.58 -5.67 6.50
N SER A 27 11.67 -6.62 7.43
CA SER A 27 10.57 -6.95 8.34
C SER A 27 10.11 -5.74 9.17
N GLU A 28 11.03 -4.85 9.56
CA GLU A 28 10.71 -3.60 10.28
C GLU A 28 9.90 -2.63 9.40
N ALA A 29 10.32 -2.45 8.15
CA ALA A 29 9.59 -1.60 7.20
C ALA A 29 8.23 -2.20 6.83
N LEU A 30 8.14 -3.53 6.72
CA LEU A 30 6.88 -4.22 6.51
C LEU A 30 5.92 -3.99 7.67
N LEU A 31 6.37 -4.11 8.93
CA LEU A 31 5.54 -3.82 10.10
C LEU A 31 5.03 -2.38 10.11
N GLY A 32 5.89 -1.42 9.77
CA GLY A 32 5.48 -0.01 9.65
C GLY A 32 4.43 0.21 8.56
N LEU A 33 4.59 -0.44 7.41
CA LEU A 33 3.59 -0.43 6.34
C LEU A 33 2.24 -0.99 6.82
N LEU A 34 2.23 -2.15 7.48
CA LEU A 34 0.99 -2.80 7.95
C LEU A 34 0.27 -1.93 8.99
N GLN A 35 1.00 -1.20 9.83
CA GLN A 35 0.41 -0.25 10.78
C GLN A 35 -0.29 0.91 10.08
N ILE A 36 0.26 1.42 8.97
CA ILE A 36 -0.37 2.47 8.18
C ILE A 36 -1.67 1.94 7.57
N ILE A 37 -1.61 0.74 7.00
CA ILE A 37 -2.79 0.10 6.38
C ILE A 37 -3.86 -0.16 7.43
N ALA A 38 -3.50 -0.66 8.62
CA ALA A 38 -4.43 -0.85 9.73
C ALA A 38 -5.08 0.46 10.22
N GLN A 39 -4.36 1.59 10.17
CA GLN A 39 -4.91 2.90 10.53
C GLN A 39 -5.88 3.44 9.49
N CYS A 40 -5.59 3.23 8.21
CA CYS A 40 -6.47 3.67 7.12
C CYS A 40 -7.67 2.73 6.95
N GLU A 41 -7.46 1.43 7.06
CA GLU A 41 -8.45 0.37 6.82
C GLU A 41 -8.47 -0.63 7.99
N PRO A 42 -9.13 -0.28 9.10
CA PRO A 42 -9.31 -1.19 10.23
C PRO A 42 -10.11 -2.44 9.84
N SER A 43 -10.96 -2.34 8.81
CA SER A 43 -11.64 -3.50 8.20
C SER A 43 -10.65 -4.50 7.62
N TRP A 44 -9.56 -4.07 6.97
CA TRP A 44 -8.54 -4.98 6.45
C TRP A 44 -7.85 -5.75 7.58
N GLN A 45 -7.61 -5.09 8.73
CA GLN A 45 -7.02 -5.75 9.90
C GLN A 45 -7.91 -6.87 10.47
N LEU A 46 -9.24 -6.71 10.39
CA LEU A 46 -10.18 -7.76 10.79
C LEU A 46 -10.09 -8.99 9.85
N TRP A 47 -9.90 -8.76 8.55
CA TRP A 47 -9.79 -9.84 7.55
C TRP A 47 -8.44 -10.57 7.64
N GLN A 48 -7.39 -9.87 8.09
CA GLN A 48 -6.08 -10.44 8.36
C GLN A 48 -6.08 -11.47 9.48
N MET A 49 -6.96 -11.38 10.48
CA MET A 49 -6.93 -12.31 11.62
C MET A 49 -7.18 -13.78 11.23
N ASP A 50 -7.83 -14.01 10.08
CA ASP A 50 -8.03 -15.35 9.53
C ASP A 50 -6.78 -15.93 8.84
N PHE A 51 -5.78 -15.09 8.51
CA PHE A 51 -4.54 -15.49 7.85
C PHE A 51 -3.36 -15.42 8.83
N VAL A 52 -2.96 -16.58 9.37
CA VAL A 52 -1.98 -16.66 10.46
C VAL A 52 -0.53 -16.52 9.98
N ASP A 53 -0.23 -16.88 8.72
CA ASP A 53 1.14 -16.98 8.20
C ASP A 53 1.43 -16.10 6.97
N GLU A 54 0.39 -15.64 6.24
CA GLU A 54 0.56 -14.90 5.00
C GLU A 54 -0.24 -13.59 4.99
N ILE A 55 0.43 -12.49 4.67
CA ILE A 55 -0.23 -11.20 4.54
C ILE A 55 -0.80 -11.08 3.14
N GLN A 56 -2.12 -11.10 3.01
CA GLN A 56 -2.80 -10.83 1.75
C GLN A 56 -3.11 -9.33 1.64
N LEU A 57 -2.48 -8.69 0.65
CA LEU A 57 -2.60 -7.26 0.40
C LEU A 57 -3.20 -7.02 -0.99
N ASP A 58 -4.49 -6.75 -1.04
CA ASP A 58 -5.18 -6.42 -2.28
C ASP A 58 -5.21 -4.91 -2.48
N LEU A 59 -4.20 -4.38 -3.18
CA LEU A 59 -4.09 -2.95 -3.45
C LEU A 59 -5.19 -2.43 -4.40
N GLU A 60 -5.83 -3.30 -5.19
CA GLU A 60 -6.93 -2.89 -6.07
C GLU A 60 -8.23 -2.69 -5.30
N ALA A 61 -8.43 -3.47 -4.23
CA ALA A 61 -9.58 -3.34 -3.34
C ALA A 61 -9.41 -2.25 -2.27
N MET A 62 -8.19 -1.78 -2.03
CA MET A 62 -7.89 -0.76 -1.02
C MET A 62 -8.38 0.64 -1.38
N GLN A 63 -8.61 1.46 -0.35
CA GLN A 63 -9.00 2.84 -0.55
C GLN A 63 -7.85 3.66 -1.18
N PRO A 64 -8.16 4.64 -2.06
CA PRO A 64 -7.14 5.48 -2.68
C PRO A 64 -6.26 6.22 -1.66
N LEU A 65 -6.83 6.58 -0.50
CA LEU A 65 -6.11 7.23 0.59
C LEU A 65 -5.08 6.30 1.24
N THR A 66 -5.42 5.02 1.39
CA THR A 66 -4.50 3.97 1.86
C THR A 66 -3.33 3.82 0.91
N LEU A 67 -3.61 3.73 -0.40
CA LEU A 67 -2.59 3.61 -1.43
C LEU A 67 -1.64 4.81 -1.45
N GLN A 68 -2.18 6.02 -1.26
CA GLN A 68 -1.37 7.23 -1.13
C GLN A 68 -0.49 7.20 0.12
N ALA A 69 -1.01 6.76 1.26
CA ALA A 69 -0.25 6.63 2.50
C ALA A 69 0.89 5.60 2.37
N ILE A 70 0.61 4.46 1.72
CA ILE A 70 1.62 3.44 1.37
C ILE A 70 2.71 4.05 0.49
N ALA A 71 2.33 4.77 -0.58
CA ALA A 71 3.28 5.37 -1.50
C ALA A 71 4.21 6.37 -0.80
N MET A 72 3.64 7.28 0.02
CA MET A 72 4.43 8.23 0.82
C MET A 72 5.39 7.51 1.76
N TYR A 73 4.94 6.44 2.43
CA TYR A 73 5.79 5.66 3.32
C TYR A 73 6.97 5.01 2.58
N LEU A 74 6.71 4.39 1.43
CA LEU A 74 7.75 3.80 0.59
C LEU A 74 8.76 4.85 0.08
N GLU A 75 8.31 6.07 -0.21
CA GLU A 75 9.21 7.18 -0.54
C GLU A 75 10.10 7.57 0.63
N THR A 76 9.56 7.64 1.86
CA THR A 76 10.37 7.95 3.05
C THR A 76 11.46 6.91 3.30
N LEU A 77 11.18 5.63 3.04
CA LEU A 77 12.16 4.55 3.14
C LEU A 77 13.25 4.65 2.07
N SER A 78 12.89 5.12 0.87
CA SER A 78 13.84 5.30 -0.24
C SER A 78 14.84 6.45 0.02
N TYR A 79 14.48 7.41 0.88
CA TYR A 79 15.33 8.57 1.21
C TYR A 79 16.33 8.30 2.34
N VAL A 80 16.13 7.22 3.10
CA VAL A 80 16.95 6.85 4.27
C VAL A 80 17.98 5.74 3.93
N ALA A 81 17.95 5.21 2.69
CA ALA A 81 18.86 4.18 2.19
C ALA A 81 20.16 4.75 1.59
#